data_AF-A0A502XQC6-F1
#
_entry.id   AF-A0A502XQC6-F1
#
_cell.length_a   1.000
_cell.length_b   1.000
_cell.length_c   1.000
_cell.angle_alpha   90.00
_cell.angle_beta   90.00
_cell.angle_gamma   90.00
#
_symmetry.space_group_name_H-M   'P 1'
#
loop_
_entity.id
_entity.type
_entity.pdbx_description
1 polymer ?
#
loop_
_entity_poly.entity_id
_entity_poly.type
_entity_poly.pdbx_seq_one_letter_code
_entity_poly.pdbx_strand_id
1 'polypeptide(L)' 'MVISQEERVAHIRKRAHELWEREGLMPDREKACWDKAVEEFESGKLTAGRKQAGADAAGDTSGAKH' A
#
# COMPACT_ATOMS: atom_id res chain seq x y z
N MET A 1 -8.98 -14.27 -13.20
CA MET A 1 -8.50 -15.13 -12.10
C MET A 1 -8.49 -14.30 -10.83
N VAL A 2 -9.29 -14.67 -9.84
CA VAL A 2 -9.27 -14.07 -8.51
C VAL A 2 -8.15 -14.76 -7.73
N ILE A 3 -7.05 -14.07 -7.57
CA ILE A 3 -5.94 -14.42 -6.67
C ILE A 3 -6.43 -14.87 -5.29
N SER A 4 -5.76 -15.87 -4.73
CA SER A 4 -6.04 -16.43 -3.40
C SER A 4 -5.84 -15.40 -2.31
N GLN A 5 -6.60 -15.48 -1.22
CA GLN A 5 -6.56 -14.51 -0.13
C GLN A 5 -5.15 -14.34 0.45
N GLU A 6 -4.38 -15.42 0.55
CA GLU A 6 -2.97 -15.40 0.98
C GLU A 6 -2.09 -14.56 0.07
N GLU A 7 -2.29 -14.67 -1.24
CA GLU A 7 -1.59 -13.88 -2.25
C GLU A 7 -1.98 -12.41 -2.15
N ARG A 8 -3.27 -12.11 -1.92
CA ARG A 8 -3.73 -10.74 -1.65
C ARG A 8 -3.02 -10.12 -0.47
N VAL A 9 -3.01 -10.83 0.66
CA VAL A 9 -2.37 -10.35 1.88
C VAL A 9 -0.87 -10.19 1.66
N ALA A 10 -0.21 -11.06 0.89
CA ALA A 10 1.19 -10.90 0.55
C ALA A 10 1.47 -9.62 -0.26
N HIS A 11 0.61 -9.30 -1.24
CA HIS A 11 0.73 -8.06 -2.03
C HIS A 11 0.48 -6.81 -1.19
N ILE A 12 -0.58 -6.82 -0.39
CA ILE A 12 -0.93 -5.73 0.54
C ILE A 12 0.19 -5.53 1.56
N ARG A 13 0.69 -6.60 2.16
CA ARG A 13 1.77 -6.56 3.15
C ARG A 13 3.06 -6.01 2.55
N LYS A 14 3.42 -6.43 1.33
CA LYS A 14 4.58 -5.89 0.62
C LYS A 14 4.45 -4.38 0.44
N ARG A 15 3.27 -3.91 0.00
CA ARG A 15 3.01 -2.48 -0.22
C ARG A 15 2.98 -1.68 1.08
N ALA A 16 2.35 -2.22 2.11
CA ALA A 16 2.32 -1.63 3.44
C ALA A 16 3.74 -1.52 4.02
N HIS A 17 4.59 -2.54 3.84
CA HIS A 17 5.97 -2.53 4.31
C HIS A 17 6.82 -1.49 3.56
N GLU A 18 6.70 -1.37 2.24
CA GLU A 18 7.38 -0.33 1.47
C GLU A 18 6.98 1.09 1.92
N LEU A 19 5.69 1.30 2.19
CA LEU A 19 5.18 2.56 2.75
C LEU A 19 5.74 2.79 4.16
N TRP A 20 5.78 1.74 4.98
CA TRP A 20 6.25 1.80 6.35
C TRP A 20 7.75 2.07 6.47
N GLU A 21 8.57 1.48 5.59
CA GLU A 21 10.02 1.73 5.50
C GLU A 21 10.33 3.18 5.08
N ARG A 22 9.56 3.75 4.13
CA ARG A 22 9.73 5.15 3.72
C ARG A 22 9.41 6.14 4.82
N GLU A 23 8.50 5.78 5.73
CA GLU A 23 8.03 6.64 6.83
C GLU A 23 8.86 6.47 8.12
N GLY A 24 9.85 5.57 8.13
CA GLY A 24 10.73 5.34 9.27
C GLY A 24 10.20 4.31 10.27
N LEU A 25 9.37 3.36 9.83
CA LEU A 25 8.94 2.19 10.61
C LEU A 25 8.25 2.54 11.93
N MET A 26 7.50 3.64 11.96
CA MET A 26 6.74 4.04 13.15
C MET A 26 5.55 3.10 13.37
N PRO A 27 5.37 2.49 14.56
CA PRO A 27 4.27 1.55 14.81
C PRO A 27 2.88 2.22 14.71
N ASP A 28 2.82 3.53 14.99
CA ASP A 28 1.62 4.34 14.82
C ASP A 28 1.17 4.45 13.35
N ARG A 29 2.14 4.37 12.42
CA ARG A 29 1.90 4.43 10.97
C ARG A 29 1.82 3.04 10.32
N GLU A 30 2.23 1.97 11.00
CA GLU A 30 2.14 0.60 10.47
C GLU A 30 0.69 0.28 10.07
N LYS A 31 -0.25 0.50 11.00
CA LYS A 31 -1.66 0.23 10.78
C LYS A 31 -2.26 1.11 9.68
N ALA A 32 -1.88 2.39 9.61
CA ALA A 32 -2.31 3.31 8.56
C ALA A 32 -1.75 2.92 7.18
N CYS A 33 -0.50 2.47 7.11
CA CYS A 33 0.13 1.96 5.88
C CYS A 33 -0.56 0.67 5.42
N TRP A 34 -0.95 -0.18 6.36
CA TRP A 34 -1.69 -1.41 6.07
C TRP A 34 -3.10 -1.14 5.54
N ASP A 35 -3.86 -0.28 6.21
CA ASP A 35 -5.21 0.15 5.78
C ASP A 35 -5.17 0.75 4.36
N LYS A 36 -4.20 1.64 4.09
CA LYS A 36 -4.02 2.24 2.77
C LYS A 36 -3.69 1.21 1.68
N ALA A 37 -2.83 0.23 2.00
CA ALA A 37 -2.48 -0.84 1.07
C ALA A 37 -3.67 -1.78 0.80
N VAL A 38 -4.51 -2.05 1.81
CA VAL A 38 -5.76 -2.83 1.65
C VAL A 38 -6.73 -2.07 0.76
N GLU A 39 -6.98 -0.78 1.04
CA GLU A 39 -7.90 0.05 0.25
C GLU A 39 -7.47 0.11 -1.23
N GLU A 40 -6.19 0.31 -1.50
CA GLU A 40 -5.66 0.33 -2.87
C GLU A 40 -5.89 -1.00 -3.59
N PHE A 41 -5.79 -2.11 -2.86
CA PHE A 41 -6.02 -3.45 -3.40
C PHE A 41 -7.49 -3.75 -3.63
N GLU A 42 -8.37 -3.42 -2.68
CA GLU A 42 -9.82 -3.61 -2.79
C GLU A 42 -10.43 -2.68 -3.84
N SER A 43 -9.92 -1.46 -3.96
CA SER A 43 -10.27 -0.51 -5.01
C SER A 43 -9.79 -0.95 -6.39
N GLY A 44 -9.00 -2.04 -6.50
CA GLY A 44 -8.46 -2.54 -7.77
C GLY A 44 -7.34 -1.69 -8.35
N LYS A 45 -6.80 -0.72 -7.60
CA LYS A 45 -5.64 0.08 -7.99
C LYS A 45 -4.35 -0.75 -7.88
N LEU A 46 -4.26 -1.59 -6.85
CA LEU A 46 -3.19 -2.56 -6.65
C LEU A 46 -3.64 -3.91 -7.22
N THR A 47 -3.36 -4.16 -8.51
CA THR A 47 -3.67 -5.45 -9.15
C THR A 47 -2.49 -6.42 -9.00
N ALA A 48 -2.70 -7.55 -8.32
CA ALA A 48 -1.65 -8.57 -8.11
C ALA A 48 -1.10 -9.22 -9.40
N GLY A 49 -1.76 -9.01 -10.54
CA GLY A 49 -1.37 -9.60 -11.82
C GLY A 49 -0.61 -8.67 -12.78
N ARG A 50 -0.57 -7.36 -12.53
CA ARG A 50 0.15 -6.42 -13.39
C ARG A 50 1.38 -5.96 -12.64
N LYS A 51 2.56 -6.42 -13.10
CA LYS A 51 3.88 -5.90 -12.72
C LYS A 51 3.74 -4.40 -12.46
N GLN A 52 3.83 -4.01 -11.19
CA GLN A 52 3.53 -2.68 -10.68
C GLN A 52 4.51 -1.68 -11.33
N ALA A 53 4.13 -1.16 -12.49
CA ALA A 53 4.80 -0.06 -13.15
C ALA A 53 4.18 1.22 -12.59
N GLY A 54 4.94 1.94 -11.78
CA GLY A 54 4.48 3.17 -11.13
C GLY A 54 4.12 2.95 -9.66
N ALA A 55 5.13 2.71 -8.84
CA ALA A 55 5.06 3.00 -7.41
C ALA A 55 5.21 4.51 -7.12
N ASP A 56 4.96 5.37 -8.12
CA ASP A 56 5.18 6.82 -8.12
C ASP A 56 3.85 7.59 -8.15
N ALA A 57 2.97 7.32 -7.18
CA ALA A 57 1.79 8.18 -6.94
C ALA A 57 1.27 8.10 -5.50
N ALA A 58 2.12 7.73 -4.53
CA ALA A 58 1.80 7.86 -3.10
C ALA A 58 2.81 8.82 -2.47
N GLY A 59 2.63 10.09 -2.83
CA GLY A 59 3.36 11.25 -2.34
C GLY A 59 2.49 12.49 -2.44
N ASP A 60 1.19 12.38 -2.17
CA ASP A 60 0.32 13.53 -1.98
C ASP A 60 -0.65 13.19 -0.84
N THR A 61 -0.23 13.54 0.38
CA THR A 61 -1.06 13.98 1.51
C THR A 61 -0.14 14.15 2.73
N SER A 62 0.85 15.04 2.63
CA SER A 62 1.52 15.62 3.79
C SER A 62 1.81 17.07 3.44
N GLY A 63 0.94 17.97 3.88
CA GLY A 63 1.12 19.41 3.64
C GLY A 63 -0.14 20.25 3.60
N ALA A 64 -1.11 20.05 4.50
CA ALA A 64 -1.99 21.14 4.86
C ALA A 64 -1.20 22.12 5.77
N LYS A 65 -0.84 23.31 5.27
CA LYS A 65 -0.99 24.62 5.94
C LYS A 65 -0.30 25.76 5.17
N HIS A 66 -1.14 26.76 4.82
CA HIS A 66 -0.93 28.23 4.72
C HIS A 66 0.05 28.77 3.67
#